data_AF-A0A914QM58-F1
#
_entry.id   AF-A0A914QM58-F1
#
_cell.length_a   1.000
_cell.length_b   1.000
_cell.length_c   1.000
_cell.angle_alpha   90.00
_cell.angle_beta   90.00
_cell.angle_gamma   90.00
#
_symmetry.space_group_name_H-M   'P 1'
#
loop_
_entity.id
_entity.type
_entity.pdbx_description
1 polymer ?
#
loop_
_entity_poly.entity_id
_entity_poly.type
_entity_poly.pdbx_seq_one_letter_code
_entity_poly.pdbx_strand_id
1 'polypeptide(L)'
;MWIIVRNLKGGPPFCDCWQHGGSCPKPPPPPPVPPPGPPPPRVMLNEWIDIRAGDPFPARALIKALNKSLDTVGGQNPDQYVALWYQQGEPIMGRIWNEGGKVAANFGWFNNEYKGNVGSIQVLVELPDGVRGFDYEWKSFKEAAVFGEKEWFPVHVDYHKGDISPCVLTVEGGKQILGKVDVRNERATVAYNGKEHIFVGPTVHPFVVLCRKAKPGYKFD
;
A
#
# COMPACT_ATOMS: atom_id res chain seq x y z
N MET A 1 12.57 -25.06 2.19
CA MET A 1 13.02 -24.32 3.39
C MET A 1 14.06 -23.30 2.94
N TRP A 2 14.00 -22.07 3.46
CA TRP A 2 14.96 -21.01 3.13
C TRP A 2 15.81 -20.71 4.37
N ILE A 3 17.07 -20.30 4.18
CA ILE A 3 18.00 -19.90 5.25
C ILE A 3 18.57 -18.52 4.96
N ILE A 4 18.96 -17.80 6.02
CA ILE A 4 19.60 -16.48 5.89
C ILE A 4 21.11 -16.67 5.78
N VAL A 5 21.71 -16.00 4.79
CA VAL A 5 23.17 -15.96 4.61
C VAL A 5 23.65 -14.52 4.69
N ARG A 6 24.73 -14.29 5.43
CA ARG A 6 25.41 -12.99 5.44
C ARG A 6 26.28 -12.87 4.19
N ASN A 7 25.86 -12.06 3.23
CA ASN A 7 26.71 -11.74 2.09
C ASN A 7 27.77 -10.73 2.52
N LEU A 8 29.05 -11.11 2.45
CA LEU A 8 30.18 -10.29 2.92
C LEU A 8 30.84 -9.46 1.81
N LYS A 9 30.36 -9.56 0.56
CA LYS A 9 30.92 -8.85 -0.61
C LYS A 9 29.81 -8.28 -1.47
N GLY A 10 29.95 -7.01 -1.88
CA GLY A 10 28.95 -6.31 -2.69
C GLY A 10 27.72 -5.86 -1.87
N GLY A 11 26.62 -5.58 -2.57
CA GLY A 11 25.35 -5.17 -1.98
C GLY A 11 24.18 -6.03 -2.47
N PRO A 12 22.96 -5.82 -1.94
CA PRO A 12 21.77 -6.49 -2.43
C PRO A 12 21.44 -6.10 -3.88
N PRO A 13 20.64 -6.91 -4.61
CA PRO A 13 20.42 -6.76 -6.05
C PRO A 13 19.94 -5.38 -6.53
N PHE A 14 19.23 -4.64 -5.67
CA PHE A 14 18.67 -3.32 -6.00
C PHE A 14 19.28 -2.18 -5.16
N CYS A 15 20.51 -2.36 -4.67
CA CYS A 15 21.20 -1.33 -3.91
C CYS A 15 21.51 -0.11 -4.79
N ASP A 16 21.16 1.08 -4.30
CA ASP A 16 21.37 2.38 -4.94
C ASP A 16 22.43 3.21 -4.22
N CYS A 17 23.24 2.62 -3.34
CA CYS A 17 24.21 3.37 -2.53
C CYS A 17 25.24 4.15 -3.37
N TRP A 18 25.45 3.78 -4.64
CA TRP A 18 26.25 4.53 -5.60
C TRP A 18 25.76 5.99 -5.78
N GLN A 19 24.46 6.25 -5.58
CA GLN A 19 23.88 7.60 -5.64
C GLN A 19 24.31 8.47 -4.44
N HIS A 20 24.80 7.85 -3.37
CA HIS A 20 25.15 8.47 -2.10
C HIS A 20 26.62 8.24 -1.72
N GLY A 21 27.49 7.95 -2.70
CA GLY A 21 28.92 7.74 -2.48
C GLY A 21 29.31 6.35 -1.95
N GLY A 22 28.39 5.38 -2.01
CA GLY A 22 28.63 4.00 -1.64
C GLY A 22 29.41 3.18 -2.68
N SER A 23 29.75 1.94 -2.31
CA SER A 23 30.66 1.07 -3.07
C SER A 23 30.01 0.18 -4.13
N CYS A 24 28.67 0.15 -4.22
CA CYS A 24 28.02 -0.63 -5.27
C CYS A 24 28.27 0.03 -6.65
N PRO A 25 28.41 -0.76 -7.72
CA PRO A 25 28.57 -0.20 -9.06
C PRO A 25 27.27 0.48 -9.51
N LYS A 26 27.40 1.58 -10.24
CA LYS A 26 26.27 2.20 -10.95
C LYS A 26 25.73 1.19 -11.98
N PRO A 27 24.40 0.97 -12.06
CA PRO A 27 23.82 0.12 -13.08
C PRO A 27 24.15 0.66 -14.48
N PRO A 28 24.44 -0.21 -15.46
CA PRO A 28 24.60 0.22 -16.84
C PRO A 28 23.28 0.82 -17.36
N PRO A 29 23.34 1.81 -18.27
CA PRO A 29 22.14 2.35 -18.89
C PRO A 29 21.37 1.24 -19.63
N PRO A 30 20.03 1.35 -19.75
CA PRO A 30 19.24 0.39 -20.51
C PRO A 30 19.76 0.30 -21.95
N PRO A 31 19.89 -0.91 -22.52
CA PRO A 31 20.29 -1.05 -23.92
C PRO A 31 19.23 -0.43 -24.85
N PRO A 32 19.60 0.13 -26.02
CA PRO A 32 18.66 0.73 -26.96
C PRO A 32 17.62 -0.25 -27.49
N VAL A 33 18.00 -1.53 -27.56
CA VAL A 33 17.13 -2.65 -27.94
C VAL A 33 17.11 -3.63 -26.77
N PRO A 34 15.93 -4.05 -26.27
CA PRO A 34 15.86 -5.09 -25.26
C PRO A 34 16.57 -6.36 -25.76
N PRO A 35 17.50 -6.93 -24.99
CA PRO A 35 18.16 -8.17 -25.38
C PRO A 35 17.10 -9.27 -25.57
N PRO A 36 17.24 -10.16 -26.58
CA PRO A 36 16.34 -11.29 -26.74
C PRO A 36 16.47 -12.21 -25.51
N GLY A 37 15.36 -12.40 -24.79
CA GLY A 37 15.33 -13.21 -23.57
C GLY A 37 14.24 -12.76 -22.59
N PRO A 38 14.06 -13.49 -21.47
CA PRO A 38 13.17 -13.07 -20.40
C PRO A 38 13.64 -11.71 -19.83
N PRO A 39 12.71 -10.84 -19.41
CA PRO A 39 13.08 -9.56 -18.82
C PRO A 39 13.86 -9.77 -17.52
N PRO A 40 14.74 -8.82 -17.13
CA PRO A 40 15.54 -8.96 -15.91
C PRO A 40 14.64 -9.13 -14.68
N PRO A 41 15.08 -9.87 -13.64
CA PRO A 41 14.30 -10.01 -12.42
C PRO A 41 13.95 -8.65 -11.82
N ARG A 42 12.68 -8.47 -11.49
CA ARG A 42 12.17 -7.29 -10.78
C ARG A 42 11.35 -7.73 -9.58
N VAL A 43 11.19 -6.84 -8.62
CA VAL A 43 10.40 -7.10 -7.41
C VAL A 43 8.92 -7.20 -7.79
N MET A 44 8.29 -8.33 -7.46
CA MET A 44 6.86 -8.61 -7.67
C MET A 44 6.02 -8.56 -6.37
N LEU A 45 6.69 -8.39 -5.23
CA LEU A 45 6.08 -8.27 -3.92
C LEU A 45 5.81 -6.80 -3.58
N ASN A 46 4.73 -6.55 -2.84
CA ASN A 46 4.49 -5.24 -2.24
C ASN A 46 5.57 -4.96 -1.18
N GLU A 47 6.16 -3.76 -1.22
CA GLU A 47 7.19 -3.36 -0.26
C GLU A 47 6.54 -2.69 0.96
N TRP A 48 6.68 -3.33 2.12
CA TRP A 48 6.21 -2.80 3.40
C TRP A 48 7.40 -2.48 4.29
N ILE A 49 7.47 -1.25 4.81
CA ILE A 49 8.47 -0.89 5.83
C ILE A 49 7.85 -0.95 7.22
N ASP A 50 8.59 -1.48 8.18
CA ASP A 50 8.20 -1.47 9.58
C ASP A 50 8.54 -0.12 10.21
N ILE A 51 7.58 0.49 10.90
CA ILE A 51 7.73 1.76 11.62
C ILE A 51 6.81 1.78 12.83
N ARG A 52 7.08 2.63 13.82
CA ARG A 52 6.15 2.88 14.93
C ARG A 52 5.46 4.22 14.78
N ALA A 53 4.20 4.29 15.23
CA ALA A 53 3.55 5.58 15.41
C ALA A 53 4.41 6.49 16.32
N GLY A 54 4.64 7.73 15.91
CA GLY A 54 5.51 8.69 16.57
C GLY A 54 6.96 8.71 16.09
N ASP A 55 7.41 7.73 15.29
CA ASP A 55 8.72 7.79 14.63
C ASP A 55 8.75 8.94 13.59
N PRO A 56 9.96 9.40 13.17
CA PRO A 56 10.09 10.37 12.09
C PRO A 56 9.36 9.92 10.82
N PHE A 57 8.67 10.85 10.16
CA PHE A 57 7.92 10.53 8.94
C PHE A 57 8.88 10.03 7.83
N PRO A 58 8.58 8.91 7.14
CA PRO A 58 9.50 8.33 6.16
C PRO A 58 9.84 9.28 5.01
N ALA A 59 11.10 9.26 4.58
CA ALA A 59 11.55 9.96 3.37
C ALA A 59 11.38 9.13 2.08
N ARG A 60 11.05 7.83 2.20
CA ARG A 60 10.76 6.96 1.04
C ARG A 60 9.45 7.40 0.36
N ALA A 61 9.31 7.11 -0.94
CA ALA A 61 8.05 7.32 -1.65
C ALA A 61 6.96 6.40 -1.09
N LEU A 62 5.92 6.98 -0.49
CA LEU A 62 4.80 6.24 0.10
C LEU A 62 3.60 6.27 -0.84
N ILE A 63 2.74 5.25 -0.76
CA ILE A 63 1.50 5.22 -1.56
C ILE A 63 0.46 6.17 -0.97
N LYS A 64 0.29 7.33 -1.61
CA LYS A 64 -0.67 8.37 -1.24
C LYS A 64 -2.07 8.03 -1.78
N ALA A 65 -3.09 8.26 -0.96
CA ALA A 65 -4.49 8.08 -1.34
C ALA A 65 -4.83 8.88 -2.60
N LEU A 66 -5.32 8.19 -3.64
CA LEU A 66 -5.66 8.75 -4.96
C LEU A 66 -4.54 9.56 -5.64
N ASN A 67 -3.28 9.42 -5.18
CA ASN A 67 -2.13 10.22 -5.63
C ASN A 67 -2.36 11.74 -5.53
N LYS A 68 -3.23 12.19 -4.61
CA LYS A 68 -3.56 13.61 -4.40
C LYS A 68 -3.90 13.90 -2.94
N SER A 69 -3.98 15.17 -2.58
CA SER A 69 -4.62 15.58 -1.33
C SER A 69 -6.13 15.35 -1.45
N LEU A 70 -6.72 14.70 -0.44
CA LEU A 70 -8.13 14.37 -0.43
C LEU A 70 -8.98 15.55 0.02
N ASP A 71 -10.17 15.71 -0.57
CA ASP A 71 -11.23 16.48 0.08
C ASP A 71 -11.84 15.61 1.20
N THR A 72 -11.19 15.63 2.38
CA THR A 72 -11.50 14.70 3.47
C THR A 72 -12.46 15.28 4.52
N VAL A 73 -12.91 14.45 5.45
CA VAL A 73 -13.79 14.88 6.55
C VAL A 73 -13.02 15.79 7.51
N GLY A 74 -13.74 16.68 8.19
CA GLY A 74 -13.15 17.65 9.13
C GLY A 74 -12.29 16.97 10.20
N GLY A 75 -11.16 17.60 10.54
CA GLY A 75 -10.22 17.10 11.55
C GLY A 75 -9.33 15.94 11.09
N GLN A 76 -9.42 15.52 9.83
CA GLN A 76 -8.50 14.55 9.23
C GLN A 76 -7.52 15.25 8.30
N ASN A 77 -6.30 14.72 8.21
CA ASN A 77 -5.29 15.25 7.29
C ASN A 77 -5.66 14.87 5.83
N PRO A 78 -5.65 15.81 4.86
CA PRO A 78 -5.88 15.52 3.44
C PRO A 78 -4.86 14.57 2.81
N ASP A 79 -3.62 14.56 3.32
CA ASP A 79 -2.52 13.77 2.80
C ASP A 79 -2.41 12.46 3.58
N GLN A 80 -3.08 11.43 3.07
CA GLN A 80 -3.21 10.11 3.70
C GLN A 80 -2.42 9.07 2.91
N TYR A 81 -1.71 8.19 3.62
CA TYR A 81 -0.88 7.15 3.02
C TYR A 81 -1.25 5.77 3.55
N VAL A 82 -1.09 4.75 2.71
CA VAL A 82 -1.48 3.37 3.02
C VAL A 82 -0.61 2.78 4.12
N ALA A 83 -1.26 2.27 5.15
CA ALA A 83 -0.63 1.55 6.24
C ALA A 83 -1.42 0.29 6.61
N LEU A 84 -0.71 -0.65 7.22
CA LEU A 84 -1.20 -1.93 7.69
C LEU A 84 -0.87 -2.05 9.18
N TRP A 85 -1.84 -2.50 9.95
CA TRP A 85 -1.71 -2.85 11.35
C TRP A 85 -2.33 -4.23 11.58
N TYR A 86 -2.07 -4.83 12.74
CA TYR A 86 -2.69 -6.10 13.12
C TYR A 86 -3.37 -5.95 14.47
N GLN A 87 -4.59 -6.49 14.55
CA GLN A 87 -5.32 -6.60 15.80
C GLN A 87 -5.89 -8.02 15.91
N GLN A 88 -5.54 -8.73 16.99
CA GLN A 88 -5.93 -10.14 17.19
C GLN A 88 -5.63 -11.05 15.98
N GLY A 89 -4.53 -10.78 15.28
CA GLY A 89 -4.11 -11.52 14.08
C GLY A 89 -4.85 -11.15 12.79
N GLU A 90 -5.80 -10.22 12.82
CA GLU A 90 -6.47 -9.71 11.62
C GLU A 90 -5.66 -8.56 10.99
N PRO A 91 -5.42 -8.57 9.66
CA PRO A 91 -4.78 -7.45 8.97
C PRO A 91 -5.76 -6.28 8.82
N ILE A 92 -5.37 -5.11 9.30
CA ILE A 92 -6.18 -3.90 9.29
C ILE A 92 -5.49 -2.85 8.42
N MET A 93 -5.98 -2.66 7.19
CA MET A 93 -5.58 -1.52 6.39
C MET A 93 -6.15 -0.23 7.00
N GLY A 94 -5.36 0.83 6.96
CA GLY A 94 -5.73 2.14 7.48
C GLY A 94 -4.88 3.22 6.84
N ARG A 95 -4.69 4.31 7.58
CA ARG A 95 -3.99 5.47 7.07
C ARG A 95 -2.98 6.03 8.05
N ILE A 96 -1.91 6.57 7.51
CA ILE A 96 -0.99 7.47 8.22
C ILE A 96 -0.97 8.85 7.58
N TRP A 97 -0.48 9.83 8.33
CA TRP A 97 -0.17 11.17 7.85
C TRP A 97 1.04 11.74 8.60
N ASN A 98 1.62 12.80 8.05
CA ASN A 98 2.68 13.54 8.71
C ASN A 98 2.06 14.54 9.70
N GLU A 99 2.37 14.37 10.98
CA GLU A 99 1.96 15.26 12.06
C GLU A 99 3.20 15.83 12.74
N GLY A 100 3.59 17.04 12.35
CA GLY A 100 4.76 17.71 12.92
C GLY A 100 6.09 16.98 12.69
N GLY A 101 6.26 16.33 11.54
CA GLY A 101 7.44 15.55 11.19
C GLY A 101 7.42 14.10 11.71
N LYS A 102 6.33 13.68 12.36
CA LYS A 102 6.17 12.33 12.92
C LYS A 102 5.02 11.58 12.26
N VAL A 103 5.09 10.25 12.33
CA VAL A 103 4.02 9.37 11.87
C VAL A 103 2.86 9.40 12.86
N ALA A 104 1.71 9.91 12.41
CA ALA A 104 0.43 9.68 13.07
C ALA A 104 -0.39 8.68 12.25
N ALA A 105 -1.23 7.89 12.92
CA ALA A 105 -1.93 6.77 12.30
C ALA A 105 -3.38 6.64 12.79
N ASN A 106 -4.22 6.03 11.96
CA ASN A 106 -5.61 5.76 12.26
C ASN A 106 -6.11 4.47 11.60
N PHE A 107 -6.68 3.59 12.42
CA PHE A 107 -7.22 2.29 12.01
C PHE A 107 -8.62 2.09 12.60
N GLY A 108 -9.48 1.41 11.84
CA GLY A 108 -10.82 1.01 12.28
C GLY A 108 -10.92 -0.50 12.44
N TRP A 109 -11.33 -0.94 13.62
CA TRP A 109 -11.58 -2.35 13.89
C TRP A 109 -12.63 -2.55 14.98
N PHE A 110 -13.53 -3.49 14.76
CA PHE A 110 -14.58 -3.90 15.71
C PHE A 110 -15.38 -2.72 16.28
N ASN A 111 -15.85 -1.82 15.42
CA ASN A 111 -16.60 -0.60 15.75
C ASN A 111 -15.78 0.50 16.46
N ASN A 112 -14.48 0.30 16.70
CA ASN A 112 -13.62 1.25 17.40
C ASN A 112 -12.69 1.99 16.43
N GLU A 113 -12.40 3.25 16.77
CA GLU A 113 -11.31 4.02 16.18
C GLU A 113 -10.04 3.85 17.03
N TYR A 114 -8.93 3.50 16.37
CA TYR A 114 -7.61 3.45 16.97
C TYR A 114 -6.75 4.55 16.34
N LYS A 115 -6.65 5.68 17.03
CA LYS A 115 -5.91 6.87 16.58
C LYS A 115 -4.73 7.16 17.51
N GLY A 116 -3.58 7.53 16.95
CA GLY A 116 -2.39 7.90 17.72
C GLY A 116 -1.49 6.71 18.03
N ASN A 117 -1.37 6.32 19.30
CA ASN A 117 -0.41 5.29 19.72
C ASN A 117 -0.89 3.86 19.40
N VAL A 118 -0.75 3.48 18.14
CA VAL A 118 -1.05 2.12 17.63
C VAL A 118 0.17 1.20 17.65
N GLY A 119 1.32 1.68 18.16
CA GLY A 119 2.56 0.92 18.22
C GLY A 119 3.17 0.67 16.84
N SER A 120 3.62 -0.56 16.61
CA SER A 120 4.23 -0.98 15.35
C SER A 120 3.21 -1.14 14.24
N ILE A 121 3.52 -0.59 13.07
CA ILE A 121 2.72 -0.65 11.85
C ILE A 121 3.63 -0.90 10.66
N GLN A 122 3.03 -1.25 9.54
CA GLN A 122 3.69 -1.36 8.25
C GLN A 122 3.18 -0.28 7.31
N VAL A 123 4.06 0.36 6.55
CA VAL A 123 3.69 1.42 5.60
C VAL A 123 4.06 0.96 4.20
N LEU A 124 3.13 1.14 3.25
CA LEU A 124 3.32 0.71 1.88
C LEU A 124 4.23 1.69 1.13
N VAL A 125 5.32 1.18 0.58
CA VAL A 125 6.31 1.95 -0.17
C VAL A 125 6.18 1.70 -1.66
N GLU A 126 6.27 2.79 -2.41
CA GLU A 126 6.41 2.74 -3.85
C GLU A 126 7.87 2.51 -4.21
N LEU A 127 8.19 1.31 -4.70
CA LEU A 127 9.54 1.02 -5.20
C LEU A 127 9.83 1.83 -6.49
N PRO A 128 11.11 2.19 -6.74
CA PRO A 128 11.51 2.84 -7.99
C PRO A 128 11.13 2.01 -9.23
N ASP A 129 10.78 2.68 -10.33
CA ASP A 129 10.30 2.03 -11.57
C ASP A 129 11.26 0.95 -12.11
N GLY A 130 12.57 1.22 -12.06
CA GLY A 130 13.60 0.26 -12.50
C GLY A 130 13.74 -0.99 -11.62
N VAL A 131 13.16 -0.99 -10.42
CA VAL A 131 13.24 -2.09 -9.45
C VAL A 131 11.98 -2.96 -9.46
N ARG A 132 10.79 -2.36 -9.64
CA ARG A 132 9.51 -3.06 -9.55
C ARG A 132 9.02 -3.61 -10.90
N GLY A 133 8.40 -4.79 -10.86
CA GLY A 133 7.81 -5.44 -12.03
C GLY A 133 6.30 -5.20 -12.18
N PHE A 134 5.74 -4.24 -11.44
CA PHE A 134 4.33 -3.88 -11.49
C PHE A 134 4.15 -2.38 -11.25
N ASP A 135 2.95 -1.87 -11.52
CA ASP A 135 2.54 -0.49 -11.22
C ASP A 135 1.30 -0.48 -10.33
N TYR A 136 1.21 0.52 -9.46
CA TYR A 136 0.03 0.76 -8.64
C TYR A 136 -0.93 1.73 -9.32
N GLU A 137 -2.23 1.50 -9.15
CA GLU A 137 -3.25 2.46 -9.53
C GLU A 137 -4.50 2.31 -8.65
N TRP A 138 -5.14 3.43 -8.36
CA TRP A 138 -6.41 3.48 -7.66
C TRP A 138 -7.54 3.23 -8.67
N LYS A 139 -8.20 2.08 -8.58
CA LYS A 139 -9.26 1.65 -9.51
C LYS A 139 -10.63 1.71 -8.86
N SER A 140 -11.67 1.92 -9.66
CA SER A 140 -13.04 1.85 -9.15
C SER A 140 -13.29 0.48 -8.52
N PHE A 141 -14.17 0.41 -7.50
CA PHE A 141 -14.53 -0.87 -6.88
C PHE A 141 -14.98 -1.89 -7.93
N LYS A 142 -15.75 -1.46 -8.93
CA LYS A 142 -16.24 -2.32 -10.02
C LYS A 142 -15.10 -2.97 -10.82
N GLU A 143 -14.05 -2.22 -11.15
CA GLU A 143 -12.88 -2.77 -11.86
C GLU A 143 -12.07 -3.70 -10.95
N ALA A 144 -11.93 -3.34 -9.66
CA ALA A 144 -11.18 -4.13 -8.68
C ALA A 144 -11.88 -5.47 -8.35
N ALA A 145 -13.21 -5.48 -8.34
CA ALA A 145 -14.07 -6.60 -7.99
C ALA A 145 -14.31 -7.60 -9.13
N VAL A 146 -13.72 -7.39 -10.31
CA VAL A 146 -13.77 -8.40 -11.38
C VAL A 146 -13.12 -9.70 -10.89
N PHE A 147 -13.78 -10.83 -11.14
CA PHE A 147 -13.25 -12.17 -10.87
C PHE A 147 -12.74 -12.80 -12.17
N GLY A 148 -11.71 -13.64 -12.08
CA GLY A 148 -11.11 -14.31 -13.24
C GLY A 148 -10.02 -13.47 -13.91
N GLU A 149 -10.01 -13.46 -15.25
CA GLU A 149 -9.02 -12.72 -16.04
C GLU A 149 -9.18 -11.21 -15.85
N LYS A 150 -8.21 -10.59 -15.18
CA LYS A 150 -8.13 -9.15 -15.02
C LYS A 150 -6.69 -8.68 -15.06
N GLU A 151 -6.51 -7.44 -15.47
CA GLU A 151 -5.20 -6.81 -15.49
C GLU A 151 -4.82 -6.20 -14.14
N TRP A 152 -5.83 -5.77 -13.36
CA TRP A 152 -5.67 -5.06 -12.11
C TRP A 152 -6.09 -5.93 -10.94
N PHE A 153 -5.12 -6.23 -10.07
CA PHE A 153 -5.32 -7.03 -8.88
C PHE A 153 -5.35 -6.11 -7.67
N PRO A 154 -6.38 -6.16 -6.79
CA PRO A 154 -6.33 -5.46 -5.52
C PRO A 154 -5.02 -5.75 -4.78
N VAL A 155 -4.43 -4.74 -4.16
CA VAL A 155 -3.40 -4.98 -3.15
C VAL A 155 -4.10 -5.58 -1.95
N HIS A 156 -3.74 -6.80 -1.57
CA HIS A 156 -4.40 -7.50 -0.48
C HIS A 156 -3.40 -8.12 0.50
N VAL A 157 -3.87 -8.34 1.73
CA VAL A 157 -3.26 -9.23 2.70
C VAL A 157 -4.29 -10.29 3.04
N ASP A 158 -3.90 -11.55 2.86
CA ASP A 158 -4.80 -12.69 3.03
C ASP A 158 -5.15 -12.93 4.48
N TYR A 159 -6.42 -13.26 4.72
CA TYR A 159 -6.89 -13.69 6.03
C TYR A 159 -8.08 -14.61 5.88
N HIS A 160 -8.19 -15.61 6.76
CA HIS A 160 -9.23 -16.65 6.63
C HIS A 160 -10.67 -16.12 6.72
N LYS A 161 -10.89 -14.90 7.23
CA LYS A 161 -12.21 -14.24 7.25
C LYS A 161 -12.48 -13.36 6.02
N GLY A 162 -11.47 -13.17 5.16
CA GLY A 162 -11.54 -12.32 3.97
C GLY A 162 -10.28 -11.48 3.78
N ASP A 163 -9.87 -11.32 2.53
CA ASP A 163 -8.65 -10.60 2.16
C ASP A 163 -8.90 -9.09 2.25
N ILE A 164 -7.97 -8.37 2.87
CA ILE A 164 -8.16 -6.94 3.17
C ILE A 164 -7.31 -6.09 2.23
N SER A 165 -7.95 -5.14 1.56
CA SER A 165 -7.34 -4.22 0.59
C SER A 165 -7.43 -2.75 1.04
N PRO A 166 -6.45 -1.89 0.70
CA PRO A 166 -6.57 -0.45 0.91
C PRO A 166 -7.66 0.16 0.03
N CYS A 167 -8.47 1.05 0.59
CA CYS A 167 -9.62 1.63 -0.09
C CYS A 167 -9.84 3.08 0.31
N VAL A 168 -10.09 3.95 -0.66
CA VAL A 168 -10.59 5.31 -0.42
C VAL A 168 -12.10 5.29 -0.49
N LEU A 169 -12.74 5.52 0.65
CA LEU A 169 -14.18 5.55 0.81
C LEU A 169 -14.70 6.97 0.51
N THR A 170 -15.82 7.04 -0.20
CA THR A 170 -16.60 8.26 -0.39
C THR A 170 -17.70 8.30 0.66
N VAL A 171 -17.58 9.17 1.65
CA VAL A 171 -18.52 9.29 2.77
C VAL A 171 -19.47 10.48 2.58
N GLU A 172 -20.28 10.79 3.59
CA GLU A 172 -21.28 11.86 3.56
C GLU A 172 -20.70 13.19 3.06
N GLY A 173 -21.46 13.89 2.21
CA GLY A 173 -21.02 15.13 1.57
C GLY A 173 -19.97 14.96 0.48
N GLY A 174 -19.76 13.73 -0.02
CA GLY A 174 -18.79 13.42 -1.07
C GLY A 174 -17.33 13.43 -0.62
N LYS A 175 -17.10 13.46 0.70
CA LYS A 175 -15.75 13.50 1.28
C LYS A 175 -15.04 12.18 1.09
N GLN A 176 -13.72 12.24 0.96
CA GLN A 176 -12.87 11.09 0.68
C GLN A 176 -12.01 10.74 1.90
N ILE A 177 -11.90 9.47 2.25
CA ILE A 177 -11.06 9.05 3.38
C ILE A 177 -10.51 7.64 3.17
N LEU A 178 -9.23 7.44 3.50
CA LEU A 178 -8.53 6.17 3.37
C LEU A 178 -8.85 5.23 4.53
N GLY A 179 -9.28 4.02 4.18
CA GLY A 179 -9.60 2.92 5.06
C GLY A 179 -9.34 1.57 4.38
N LYS A 180 -10.23 0.61 4.62
CA LYS A 180 -10.09 -0.76 4.15
C LYS A 180 -11.33 -1.29 3.45
N VAL A 181 -11.14 -2.28 2.58
CA VAL A 181 -12.22 -3.04 1.96
C VAL A 181 -11.87 -4.51 1.87
N ASP A 182 -12.85 -5.35 2.17
CA ASP A 182 -12.92 -6.72 1.70
C ASP A 182 -13.74 -6.72 0.41
N VAL A 183 -13.05 -6.88 -0.71
CA VAL A 183 -13.66 -6.78 -2.04
C VAL A 183 -14.65 -7.92 -2.28
N ARG A 184 -14.35 -9.13 -1.79
CA ARG A 184 -15.17 -10.32 -2.03
C ARG A 184 -16.47 -10.28 -1.24
N ASN A 185 -16.39 -9.79 0.00
CA ASN A 185 -17.55 -9.69 0.89
C ASN A 185 -18.26 -8.33 0.80
N GLU A 186 -17.89 -7.49 -0.18
CA GLU A 186 -18.42 -6.13 -0.38
C GLU A 186 -18.53 -5.34 0.94
N ARG A 187 -17.48 -5.37 1.76
CA ARG A 187 -17.47 -4.73 3.08
C ARG A 187 -16.29 -3.78 3.21
N ALA A 188 -16.57 -2.48 3.30
CA ALA A 188 -15.55 -1.47 3.51
C ALA A 188 -15.76 -0.76 4.83
N THR A 189 -14.66 -0.35 5.47
CA THR A 189 -14.73 0.40 6.71
C THR A 189 -13.65 1.47 6.80
N VAL A 190 -13.94 2.51 7.56
CA VAL A 190 -13.00 3.57 7.87
C VAL A 190 -13.31 4.13 9.26
N ALA A 191 -12.28 4.43 10.04
CA ALA A 191 -12.47 5.05 11.35
C ALA A 191 -12.24 6.55 11.32
N TYR A 192 -13.15 7.29 11.93
CA TYR A 192 -13.06 8.72 12.23
C TYR A 192 -14.12 9.11 13.28
N ASN A 193 -13.88 10.17 14.04
CA ASN A 193 -14.80 10.71 15.05
C ASN A 193 -15.23 9.68 16.13
N GLY A 194 -14.28 8.89 16.62
CA GLY A 194 -14.43 7.94 17.72
C GLY A 194 -15.02 6.59 17.33
N LYS A 195 -15.29 6.33 16.04
CA LYS A 195 -16.01 5.14 15.59
C LYS A 195 -15.47 4.61 14.26
N GLU A 196 -15.57 3.29 14.08
CA GLU A 196 -15.46 2.65 12.76
C GLU A 196 -16.81 2.73 12.02
N HIS A 197 -16.80 3.39 10.86
CA HIS A 197 -17.94 3.48 9.94
C HIS A 197 -17.89 2.32 8.96
N ILE A 198 -19.01 1.62 8.81
CA ILE A 198 -19.10 0.36 8.08
C ILE A 198 -20.07 0.51 6.90
N PHE A 199 -19.63 0.09 5.73
CA PHE A 199 -20.36 0.12 4.46
C PHE A 199 -20.40 -1.29 3.89
N VAL A 200 -21.56 -1.72 3.41
CA VAL A 200 -21.80 -3.07 2.90
C VAL A 200 -22.59 -3.05 1.60
N GLY A 201 -22.37 -4.07 0.77
CA GLY A 201 -23.10 -4.27 -0.48
C GLY A 201 -22.98 -3.07 -1.42
N PRO A 202 -24.06 -2.61 -2.08
CA PRO A 202 -24.00 -1.55 -3.09
C PRO A 202 -23.36 -0.23 -2.63
N THR A 203 -23.35 0.05 -1.32
CA THR A 203 -22.75 1.26 -0.77
C THR A 203 -21.23 1.33 -0.93
N VAL A 204 -20.56 0.22 -1.20
CA VAL A 204 -19.10 0.21 -1.45
C VAL A 204 -18.71 0.49 -2.90
N HIS A 205 -19.66 0.41 -3.83
CA HIS A 205 -19.39 0.57 -5.27
C HIS A 205 -18.81 1.93 -5.68
N PRO A 206 -19.13 3.07 -5.01
CA PRO A 206 -18.50 4.36 -5.29
C PRO A 206 -17.05 4.48 -4.81
N PHE A 207 -16.51 3.47 -4.14
CA PHE A 207 -15.18 3.54 -3.54
C PHE A 207 -14.08 3.19 -4.55
N VAL A 208 -12.85 3.52 -4.18
CA VAL A 208 -11.68 3.35 -5.03
C VAL A 208 -10.66 2.49 -4.31
N VAL A 209 -10.29 1.36 -4.92
CA VAL A 209 -9.42 0.34 -4.33
C VAL A 209 -8.02 0.48 -4.89
N LEU A 210 -6.99 0.34 -4.05
CA LEU A 210 -5.62 0.26 -4.53
C LEU A 210 -5.41 -1.08 -5.24
N CYS A 211 -5.04 -1.02 -6.52
CA CYS A 211 -4.71 -2.19 -7.33
C CYS A 211 -3.26 -2.12 -7.82
N ARG A 212 -2.77 -3.26 -8.29
CA ARG A 212 -1.48 -3.43 -8.96
C ARG A 212 -1.66 -4.18 -10.29
N LYS A 213 -0.89 -3.79 -11.30
CA LYS A 213 -0.82 -4.46 -12.62
C LYS A 213 0.62 -4.82 -12.93
N ALA A 214 0.86 -6.08 -13.32
CA ALA A 214 2.19 -6.52 -13.72
C ALA A 214 2.63 -5.80 -15.01
N LYS A 215 3.89 -5.37 -15.07
CA LYS A 215 4.51 -4.80 -16.27
C LYS A 215 4.65 -5.90 -17.34
N PRO A 216 4.76 -5.54 -18.64
CA PRO A 216 4.95 -6.51 -19.71
C PRO A 216 6.11 -7.48 -19.41
N GLY A 217 5.85 -8.77 -19.56
CA GLY A 217 6.82 -9.84 -19.29
C GLY A 217 6.93 -10.27 -17.83
N TYR A 218 6.17 -9.67 -16.91
CA TYR A 218 6.07 -10.07 -15.51
C TYR A 218 4.66 -10.61 -15.20
N LYS A 219 4.55 -11.39 -14.13
CA LYS A 219 3.28 -11.93 -13.62
C LYS A 219 3.29 -11.95 -12.09
N PHE A 220 2.13 -11.80 -11.49
CA PHE A 220 1.93 -12.13 -10.08
C PHE A 220 1.84 -13.66 -9.95
N ASP A 221 2.36 -14.17 -8.85
CA ASP A 221 2.23 -15.55 -8.39
C ASP A 221 0.87 -15.81 -7.74
#